data_AF-A8DWM1-F1
#
_entry.id   AF-A8DWM1-F1
#
_cell.length_a   1.000
_cell.length_b   1.000
_cell.length_c   1.000
_cell.angle_alpha   90.00
_cell.angle_beta   90.00
_cell.angle_gamma   90.00
#
_symmetry.space_group_name_H-M   'P 1'
#
loop_
_entity.id
_entity.type
_entity.pdbx_description
1 polymer ?
#
loop_
_entity_poly.entity_id
_entity_poly.type
_entity_poly.pdbx_seq_one_letter_code
_entity_poly.pdbx_strand_id
1 'polypeptide(L)'
;YAIFDRWDATTNGTLLFEFKTQKENGFLIYEDDPSGMDFIDIFLVDGKVRMRLHVGQCVLKEAFVHGNFSDNKWHRVQVFRNFQNTILKVDHHSSKAISCKAKDSSFTVTSALYVGGFPLDISLNSL
;
A
#
# COMPACT_ATOMS: atom_id res chain seq x y z
N TYR A 1 0.76 6.15 -15.63
CA TYR A 1 0.08 5.92 -14.35
C TYR A 1 -1.41 6.20 -14.52
N ALA A 2 -2.22 5.77 -13.56
CA ALA A 2 -3.66 6.08 -13.48
C ALA A 2 -3.98 6.70 -12.12
N ILE A 3 -5.05 7.49 -12.07
CA ILE A 3 -5.55 8.16 -10.86
C ILE A 3 -6.98 7.70 -10.64
N PHE A 4 -7.30 7.29 -9.42
CA PHE A 4 -8.65 6.91 -8.99
C PHE A 4 -9.06 7.72 -7.77
N ASP A 5 -10.35 7.67 -7.44
CA ASP A 5 -10.83 8.15 -6.16
C ASP A 5 -10.11 7.42 -5.02
N ARG A 6 -9.94 8.12 -3.90
CA ARG A 6 -9.26 7.59 -2.72
C ARG A 6 -9.92 6.30 -2.22
N TRP A 7 -9.11 5.42 -1.65
CA TRP A 7 -9.57 4.26 -0.92
C TRP A 7 -10.16 4.69 0.43
N ASP A 8 -11.48 4.61 0.56
CA ASP A 8 -12.17 4.90 1.83
C ASP A 8 -11.92 3.76 2.84
N ALA A 9 -10.85 3.92 3.61
CA ALA A 9 -10.37 2.93 4.58
C ALA A 9 -10.15 3.53 5.97
N THR A 10 -10.88 4.61 6.32
CA THR A 10 -10.73 5.29 7.62
C THR A 10 -10.82 4.31 8.78
N THR A 11 -11.87 3.51 8.81
CA THR A 11 -12.01 2.41 9.78
C THR A 11 -11.75 1.07 9.13
N ASN A 12 -12.51 0.71 8.10
CA ASN A 12 -12.40 -0.58 7.43
C ASN A 12 -12.34 -0.37 5.93
N GLY A 13 -11.63 -1.24 5.22
CA GLY A 13 -11.56 -1.15 3.77
C GLY A 13 -10.91 -2.38 3.16
N THR A 14 -11.24 -2.65 1.91
CA THR A 14 -10.47 -3.56 1.06
C THR A 14 -10.10 -2.85 -0.23
N LEU A 15 -8.81 -2.86 -0.55
CA LEU A 15 -8.30 -2.44 -1.85
C LEU A 15 -7.83 -3.67 -2.61
N LEU A 16 -8.19 -3.78 -3.88
CA LEU A 16 -7.92 -4.94 -4.72
C LEU A 16 -7.51 -4.49 -6.11
N PHE A 17 -6.40 -5.05 -6.60
CA PHE A 17 -5.97 -4.88 -7.98
C PHE A 17 -5.18 -6.11 -8.45
N GLU A 18 -4.97 -6.21 -9.75
CA GLU A 18 -4.14 -7.26 -10.35
C GLU A 18 -3.02 -6.61 -11.17
N PHE A 19 -1.83 -7.23 -11.16
CA PHE A 19 -0.71 -6.77 -11.96
C PHE A 19 0.01 -7.95 -12.62
N LYS A 20 0.75 -7.65 -13.70
CA LYS A 20 1.61 -8.59 -14.41
C LYS A 20 2.88 -7.85 -14.86
N THR A 21 4.05 -8.39 -14.54
CA THR A 21 5.34 -7.77 -14.91
C THR A 21 6.49 -8.78 -14.95
N GLN A 22 7.56 -8.43 -15.66
CA GLN A 22 8.88 -9.08 -15.59
C GLN A 22 9.92 -8.24 -14.85
N LYS A 23 9.57 -7.00 -14.49
CA LYS A 23 10.45 -6.11 -13.73
C LYS A 23 10.38 -6.51 -12.26
N GLU A 24 11.54 -6.64 -11.61
CA GLU A 24 11.62 -7.01 -10.19
C GLU A 24 11.36 -5.81 -9.25
N ASN A 25 11.48 -4.59 -9.77
CA ASN A 25 11.29 -3.36 -9.03
C ASN A 25 10.26 -2.48 -9.74
N GLY A 26 9.29 -1.96 -8.99
CA GLY A 26 8.24 -1.13 -9.57
C GLY A 26 7.26 -0.58 -8.55
N PHE A 27 6.79 0.64 -8.79
CA PHE A 27 5.70 1.24 -8.04
C PHE A 27 4.36 0.59 -8.43
N LEU A 28 3.55 0.23 -7.45
CA LEU A 28 2.20 -0.30 -7.69
C LEU A 28 1.12 0.70 -7.30
N ILE A 29 1.07 1.11 -6.02
CA ILE A 29 0.09 2.10 -5.54
C ILE A 29 0.68 3.11 -4.54
N TYR A 30 0.03 4.27 -4.41
CA TYR A 30 0.29 5.26 -3.36
C TYR A 30 -0.95 6.07 -3.03
N GLU A 31 -1.10 6.37 -1.73
CA GLU A 31 -1.97 7.41 -1.18
C GLU A 31 -1.31 8.04 0.03
N ASP A 32 -1.57 9.34 0.23
CA ASP A 32 -1.10 10.08 1.38
C ASP A 32 -2.10 11.13 1.85
N ASP A 33 -1.84 11.61 3.06
CA ASP A 33 -2.28 12.91 3.52
C ASP A 33 -1.09 13.88 3.49
N PRO A 34 -1.24 15.11 2.95
CA PRO A 34 -0.16 16.09 2.88
C PRO A 34 0.46 16.48 4.23
N SER A 35 -0.19 16.19 5.37
CA SER A 35 0.44 16.36 6.69
C SER A 35 1.51 15.31 7.02
N GLY A 36 1.58 14.21 6.25
CA GLY A 36 2.48 13.08 6.45
C GLY A 36 2.04 12.10 7.55
N MET A 37 0.87 12.30 8.15
CA MET A 37 0.35 11.49 9.24
C MET A 37 -0.17 10.12 8.80
N ASP A 38 -0.78 10.07 7.62
CA ASP A 38 -1.34 8.86 7.03
C ASP A 38 -0.77 8.70 5.63
N PHE A 39 -0.19 7.54 5.35
CA PHE A 39 0.14 7.17 3.97
C PHE A 39 0.23 5.65 3.82
N ILE A 40 0.02 5.20 2.59
CA ILE A 40 0.27 3.82 2.18
C ILE A 40 1.00 3.83 0.85
N ASP A 41 2.00 2.95 0.73
CA ASP A 41 2.56 2.58 -0.56
C ASP A 41 2.60 1.07 -0.73
N ILE A 42 2.52 0.63 -1.98
CA ILE A 42 2.88 -0.74 -2.34
C ILE A 42 3.84 -0.70 -3.51
N PHE A 43 4.97 -1.38 -3.30
CA PHE A 43 6.02 -1.54 -4.28
C PHE A 43 6.30 -3.02 -4.51
N LEU A 44 6.69 -3.33 -5.73
CA LEU A 44 7.46 -4.51 -6.02
C LEU A 44 8.95 -4.18 -5.74
N VAL A 45 9.59 -4.99 -4.90
CA VAL A 45 10.99 -4.86 -4.49
C VAL A 45 11.65 -6.23 -4.57
N ASP A 46 12.64 -6.37 -5.46
CA ASP A 46 13.32 -7.64 -5.75
C ASP A 46 12.34 -8.81 -5.96
N GLY A 47 11.27 -8.57 -6.74
CA GLY A 47 10.23 -9.55 -7.08
C GLY A 47 9.22 -9.85 -5.96
N LYS A 48 9.37 -9.24 -4.77
CA LYS A 48 8.46 -9.36 -3.62
C LYS A 48 7.54 -8.15 -3.56
N VAL A 49 6.32 -8.33 -3.06
CA VAL A 49 5.41 -7.20 -2.85
C VAL A 49 5.56 -6.69 -1.42
N ARG A 50 5.81 -5.40 -1.30
CA ARG A 50 6.05 -4.67 -0.05
C ARG A 50 4.97 -3.63 0.13
N MET A 51 4.45 -3.52 1.35
CA MET A 51 3.57 -2.45 1.77
C MET A 51 4.25 -1.65 2.88
N ARG A 52 4.32 -0.32 2.73
CA ARG A 52 4.57 0.60 3.85
C ARG A 52 3.27 1.27 4.26
N LEU A 53 3.12 1.48 5.56
CA LEU A 53 1.92 2.08 6.14
C LEU A 53 2.27 2.94 7.35
N HIS A 54 1.84 4.20 7.30
CA HIS A 54 1.80 5.11 8.44
C HIS A 54 0.34 5.41 8.77
N VAL A 55 -0.02 5.36 10.06
CA VAL A 55 -1.39 5.60 10.54
C VAL A 55 -1.33 6.50 11.77
N GLY A 56 -1.77 7.75 11.63
CA GLY A 56 -1.84 8.74 12.69
C GLY A 56 -0.53 8.86 13.48
N GLN A 57 -0.60 8.52 14.78
CA GLN A 57 0.53 8.64 15.72
C GLN A 57 1.33 7.33 15.87
N CYS A 58 1.08 6.32 15.04
CA CYS A 58 1.84 5.08 15.07
C CYS A 58 3.14 5.19 14.29
N VAL A 59 4.17 4.43 14.68
CA VAL A 59 5.39 4.36 13.88
C VAL A 59 5.12 3.80 12.48
N LEU A 60 5.80 4.34 11.47
CA LEU A 60 5.84 3.77 10.12
C LEU A 60 6.23 2.28 10.19
N LYS A 61 5.44 1.45 9.53
CA LYS A 61 5.67 0.00 9.48
C LYS A 61 5.72 -0.49 8.04
N GLU A 62 6.38 -1.62 7.88
CA GLU A 62 6.56 -2.27 6.59
C GLU A 62 6.22 -3.76 6.71
N ALA A 63 5.63 -4.30 5.65
CA ALA A 63 5.31 -5.71 5.54
C ALA A 63 5.58 -6.22 4.13
N PHE A 64 6.07 -7.45 4.03
CA PHE A 64 6.36 -8.11 2.77
C PHE A 64 5.48 -9.35 2.58
N VAL A 65 5.12 -9.60 1.33
CA VAL A 65 4.68 -10.90 0.85
C VAL A 65 5.80 -11.44 -0.04
N HIS A 66 6.33 -12.59 0.35
CA HIS A 66 7.38 -13.28 -0.38
C HIS A 66 6.78 -14.19 -1.45
N GLY A 67 7.39 -14.21 -2.63
CA GLY A 67 6.96 -14.99 -3.78
C GLY A 67 7.74 -14.58 -5.02
N ASN A 68 7.42 -15.19 -6.16
CA ASN A 68 7.94 -14.78 -7.46
C ASN A 68 6.84 -14.02 -8.21
N PHE A 69 6.70 -12.73 -7.92
CA PHE A 69 5.62 -11.90 -8.47
C PHE A 69 6.03 -11.09 -9.70
N SER A 70 7.24 -11.32 -10.21
CA SER A 70 7.79 -10.76 -11.44
C SER A 70 7.96 -11.83 -12.52
N ASP A 71 7.10 -12.86 -12.51
CA ASP A 71 7.21 -14.05 -13.38
C ASP A 71 6.42 -13.93 -14.70
N ASN A 72 5.94 -12.72 -15.02
CA ASN A 72 5.05 -12.42 -16.16
C ASN A 72 3.69 -13.12 -16.12
N LYS A 73 3.18 -13.50 -14.94
CA LYS A 73 1.78 -13.93 -14.75
C LYS A 73 0.98 -12.86 -14.02
N TRP A 74 -0.34 -13.00 -14.10
CA TRP A 74 -1.25 -12.17 -13.33
C TRP A 74 -1.21 -12.57 -11.86
N HIS A 75 -0.99 -11.58 -11.00
CA HIS A 75 -1.02 -11.72 -9.56
C HIS A 75 -2.07 -10.77 -8.98
N ARG A 76 -2.84 -11.27 -8.01
CA ARG A 76 -3.89 -10.50 -7.33
C ARG A 76 -3.39 -9.98 -6.00
N VAL A 77 -3.35 -8.66 -5.86
CA VAL A 77 -2.98 -7.97 -4.61
C VAL A 77 -4.23 -7.50 -3.89
N GLN A 78 -4.27 -7.72 -2.58
CA GLN A 78 -5.36 -7.27 -1.72
C GLN A 78 -4.79 -6.65 -0.44
N VAL A 79 -5.26 -5.46 -0.10
CA VAL A 79 -5.02 -4.84 1.21
C VAL A 79 -6.32 -4.95 2.00
N PHE A 80 -6.26 -5.60 3.16
CA PHE A 80 -7.38 -5.71 4.07
C PHE A 80 -7.10 -4.89 5.31
N ARG A 81 -7.97 -3.92 5.60
CA ARG A 81 -7.90 -3.09 6.80
C ARG A 81 -9.13 -3.28 7.67
N ASN A 82 -8.89 -3.57 8.94
CA ASN A 82 -9.89 -3.61 10.00
C ASN A 82 -9.37 -2.79 11.19
N PHE A 83 -9.62 -1.49 11.10
CA PHE A 83 -9.26 -0.41 12.02
C PHE A 83 -7.80 -0.42 12.48
N GLN A 84 -7.48 -1.22 13.48
CA GLN A 84 -6.13 -1.31 14.02
C GLN A 84 -5.18 -2.17 13.18
N ASN A 85 -5.72 -3.08 12.35
CA ASN A 85 -4.92 -4.06 11.64
C ASN A 85 -5.03 -3.89 10.12
N THR A 86 -3.89 -3.93 9.45
CA THR A 86 -3.82 -3.94 7.98
C THR A 86 -2.97 -5.12 7.51
N ILE A 87 -3.46 -5.89 6.55
CA ILE A 87 -2.83 -7.10 6.02
C ILE A 87 -2.71 -6.97 4.50
N LEU A 88 -1.50 -7.19 3.99
CA LEU A 88 -1.24 -7.34 2.57
C LEU A 88 -1.35 -8.81 2.18
N LYS A 89 -2.06 -9.12 1.08
CA LYS A 89 -2.11 -10.44 0.47
C LYS A 89 -1.75 -10.35 -1.00
N VAL A 90 -1.02 -11.35 -1.48
CA VAL A 90 -0.75 -11.56 -2.91
C VAL A 90 -1.02 -13.01 -3.22
N ASP A 91 -1.98 -13.26 -4.10
CA ASP A 91 -2.52 -14.58 -4.40
C ASP A 91 -2.94 -15.33 -3.11
N HIS A 92 -2.25 -16.43 -2.78
CA HIS A 92 -2.49 -17.23 -1.59
C HIS A 92 -1.55 -16.89 -0.42
N HIS A 93 -0.65 -15.94 -0.59
CA HIS A 93 0.32 -15.53 0.42
C HIS A 93 -0.15 -14.28 1.16
N SER A 94 0.17 -14.19 2.44
CA SER A 94 -0.20 -13.06 3.30
C SER A 94 1.01 -12.56 4.07
N SER A 95 1.08 -11.26 4.29
CA SER A 95 2.09 -10.65 5.15
C SER A 95 1.74 -10.85 6.62
N LYS A 96 2.68 -10.53 7.51
CA LYS A 96 2.32 -10.22 8.90
C LYS A 96 1.39 -9.01 8.94
N ALA A 97 0.46 -8.98 9.88
CA ALA A 97 -0.41 -7.83 10.08
C ALA A 97 0.41 -6.63 10.59
N ILE A 98 0.21 -5.47 9.96
CA ILE A 98 0.64 -4.18 10.51
C ILE A 98 -0.44 -3.73 11.49
N SER A 99 -0.09 -3.65 12.77
CA SER A 99 -1.00 -3.19 13.83
C SER A 99 -0.64 -1.77 14.31
N CYS A 100 -1.60 -0.85 14.29
CA CYS A 100 -1.54 0.43 14.99
C CYS A 100 -2.43 0.34 16.24
N LYS A 101 -1.87 0.64 17.41
CA LYS A 101 -2.56 0.57 18.72
C LYS A 101 -2.71 1.95 19.38
N ALA A 102 -2.64 3.01 18.59
CA ALA A 102 -2.92 4.35 19.08
C ALA A 102 -4.41 4.47 19.45
N LYS A 103 -4.73 5.41 20.36
CA LYS A 103 -6.11 5.67 20.81
C LYS A 103 -7.04 5.93 19.62
N ASP A 104 -6.54 6.68 18.65
CA ASP A 104 -7.13 6.82 17.34
C ASP A 104 -6.21 6.14 16.32
N SER A 105 -6.76 5.16 15.61
CA SER A 105 -6.06 4.45 14.54
C SER A 105 -6.79 4.63 13.22
N SER A 106 -7.56 5.71 13.07
CA SER A 106 -8.22 6.08 11.81
C SER A 106 -7.17 6.39 10.74
N PHE A 107 -7.40 5.94 9.51
CA PHE A 107 -6.51 6.19 8.37
C PHE A 107 -7.16 7.21 7.44
N THR A 108 -6.71 8.45 7.52
CA THR A 108 -7.35 9.61 6.88
C THR A 108 -6.45 10.21 5.83
N VAL A 109 -6.43 9.58 4.65
CA VAL A 109 -5.76 10.13 3.45
C VAL A 109 -6.67 11.11 2.71
N THR A 110 -6.05 12.13 2.09
CA THR A 110 -6.77 13.15 1.32
C THR A 110 -6.36 13.17 -0.16
N SER A 111 -5.25 12.53 -0.53
CA SER A 111 -4.84 12.37 -1.92
C SER A 111 -5.79 11.45 -2.70
N ALA A 112 -5.64 11.49 -4.03
CA ALA A 112 -6.18 10.45 -4.90
C ALA A 112 -5.35 9.16 -4.80
N LEU A 113 -5.92 8.04 -5.26
CA LEU A 113 -5.22 6.77 -5.39
C LEU A 113 -4.39 6.76 -6.68
N TYR A 114 -3.08 6.73 -6.55
CA TYR A 114 -2.16 6.64 -7.68
C TYR A 114 -1.80 5.18 -7.97
N VAL A 115 -1.87 4.77 -9.24
CA VAL A 115 -1.59 3.39 -9.67
C VAL A 115 -0.57 3.36 -10.81
N GLY A 116 0.47 2.54 -10.66
CA GLY A 116 1.52 2.32 -11.68
C GLY A 116 2.43 3.52 -11.95
N GLY A 117 2.41 4.51 -11.06
CA GLY A 117 3.28 5.69 -11.03
C GLY A 117 2.55 6.86 -10.34
N PHE A 118 3.23 7.98 -10.18
CA PHE A 118 2.70 9.19 -9.55
C PHE A 118 3.23 10.43 -10.29
N PRO A 119 2.57 11.60 -10.22
CA PRO A 119 3.04 12.81 -10.89
C PRO A 119 4.38 13.28 -10.32
N LEU A 120 5.30 13.67 -11.21
CA LEU A 120 6.68 14.05 -10.87
C LEU A 120 6.78 15.26 -9.92
N ASP A 121 5.70 16.04 -9.82
CA ASP A 121 5.62 17.25 -8.98
C ASP A 121 5.32 16.92 -7.49
N ILE A 122 5.08 15.65 -7.15
CA ILE A 122 5.00 15.21 -5.75
C ILE A 122 6.41 15.15 -5.20
N SER A 123 6.67 15.89 -4.11
CA SER A 123 7.96 15.89 -3.44
C SER A 123 8.30 14.48 -2.95
N LEU A 124 9.29 13.87 -3.58
CA LEU A 124 9.83 12.55 -3.26
C LEU A 124 10.59 12.48 -1.92
N ASN A 125 10.68 13.58 -1.18
CA ASN A 125 11.41 13.63 0.09
C ASN A 125 10.79 12.77 1.21
N SER A 126 9.63 12.18 0.95
CA SER A 126 8.87 11.30 1.84
C SER A 126 8.86 9.82 1.41
N LEU A 127 9.56 9.45 0.32
CA LEU A 127 9.68 8.06 -0.15
C LEU A 127 10.98 7.38 0.28
#